data_AF-A0A415E7E8-F1
#
_entry.id   AF-A0A415E7E8-F1
#
_cell.length_a   1.000
_cell.length_b   1.000
_cell.length_c   1.000
_cell.angle_alpha   90.00
_cell.angle_beta   90.00
_cell.angle_gamma   90.00
#
_symmetry.space_group_name_H-M   'P 1'
#
loop_
_entity.id
_entity.type
_entity.pdbx_description
1 polymer ?
#
loop_
_entity_poly.entity_id
_entity_poly.type
_entity_poly.pdbx_seq_one_letter_code
_entity_poly.pdbx_strand_id
1 'polypeptide(L)'
;MGRKSKSYESQKWEAYTGDRTYTRIFSSMFDSPAYKHLTPQARSVYFTLKSQYKGEYTEKRFNTKGTVICPYSDIEESGIRRGSITRYLNELELFGFIRSESGGLSVASRYTFLEEWKNITNEEAVKLKQEAKNYKTRGDFDSRTSS
;
A
#
# COMPACT_ATOMS: atom_id res chain seq x y z
N MET A 1 -10.98 37.16 -30.79
CA MET A 1 -9.96 36.14 -31.11
C MET A 1 -9.78 35.24 -29.89
N GLY A 2 -10.26 34.00 -29.92
CA GLY A 2 -10.10 33.06 -28.80
C GLY A 2 -8.68 32.50 -28.77
N ARG A 3 -8.01 32.57 -27.62
CA ARG A 3 -6.73 31.88 -27.40
C ARG A 3 -7.00 30.37 -27.46
N LYS A 4 -6.44 29.69 -28.47
CA LYS A 4 -6.39 28.23 -28.51
C LYS A 4 -5.68 27.74 -27.25
N SER A 5 -6.34 26.94 -26.43
CA SER A 5 -5.67 26.23 -25.34
C SER A 5 -4.60 25.35 -25.96
N LYS A 6 -3.37 25.43 -25.46
CA LYS A 6 -2.31 24.52 -25.89
C LYS A 6 -2.74 23.12 -25.46
N SER A 7 -3.01 22.25 -26.44
CA SER A 7 -3.08 20.82 -26.23
C SER A 7 -1.79 20.39 -25.53
N TYR A 8 -1.92 19.65 -24.44
CA TYR A 8 -0.76 19.08 -23.76
C TYR A 8 -0.04 18.14 -24.72
N GLU A 9 1.24 18.42 -24.98
CA GLU A 9 2.13 17.51 -25.69
C GLU A 9 2.98 16.79 -24.65
N SER A 10 2.88 15.46 -24.64
CA SER A 10 3.64 14.63 -23.70
C SER A 10 5.15 14.83 -23.91
N GLN A 11 5.87 15.00 -22.80
CA GLN A 11 7.32 15.15 -22.80
C GLN A 11 8.00 13.78 -22.95
N LYS A 12 9.16 13.69 -23.61
CA LYS A 12 9.87 12.40 -23.84
C LYS A 12 10.15 11.59 -22.57
N TRP A 13 10.38 12.26 -21.44
CA TRP A 13 10.62 11.61 -20.15
C TRP A 13 9.35 11.00 -19.55
N GLU A 14 8.17 11.46 -19.95
CA GLU A 14 6.88 10.84 -19.59
C GLU A 14 6.68 9.50 -20.31
N ALA A 15 7.40 9.29 -21.42
CA ALA A 15 7.39 8.05 -22.19
C ALA A 15 8.57 7.11 -21.88
N TYR A 16 9.70 7.63 -21.39
CA TYR A 16 10.93 6.85 -21.20
C TYR A 16 11.75 7.33 -20.01
N THR A 17 11.69 6.58 -18.91
CA THR A 17 12.77 6.54 -17.91
C THR A 17 13.85 5.59 -18.46
N GLY A 18 15.13 5.95 -18.38
CA GLY A 18 16.22 5.02 -18.71
C GLY A 18 16.16 3.71 -17.89
N ASP A 19 15.45 3.76 -16.75
CA ASP A 19 15.08 2.62 -15.94
C ASP A 19 13.87 1.88 -16.50
N ARG A 20 14.04 0.58 -16.74
CA ARG A 20 12.98 -0.33 -17.23
C ARG A 20 12.08 -0.87 -16.11
N THR A 21 12.23 -0.39 -14.89
CA THR A 21 11.48 -0.88 -13.72
C THR A 21 10.35 0.07 -13.37
N TYR A 22 9.12 -0.44 -13.38
CA TYR A 22 7.93 0.30 -12.99
C TYR A 22 7.05 -0.56 -12.09
N THR A 23 6.36 0.08 -11.15
CA THR A 23 5.42 -0.57 -10.25
C THR A 23 4.01 -0.43 -10.81
N ARG A 24 3.33 -1.55 -11.05
CA ARG A 24 1.96 -1.55 -11.57
C ARG A 24 0.95 -1.37 -10.44
N ILE A 25 0.01 -0.46 -10.64
CA ILE A 25 -1.13 -0.22 -9.74
C ILE A 25 -2.40 -0.04 -10.57
N PHE A 26 -3.56 -0.34 -9.98
CA PHE A 26 -4.83 -0.11 -10.65
C PHE A 26 -5.17 1.38 -10.66
N SER A 27 -5.57 1.91 -11.82
CA SER A 27 -6.00 3.30 -11.93
C SER A 27 -7.17 3.63 -11.00
N SER A 28 -8.11 2.69 -10.85
CA SER A 28 -9.27 2.82 -9.97
C SER A 28 -8.92 2.99 -8.48
N MET A 29 -7.70 2.65 -8.06
CA MET A 29 -7.24 2.95 -6.70
C MET A 29 -7.22 4.45 -6.45
N PHE A 30 -6.76 5.26 -7.40
CA PHE A 30 -6.64 6.71 -7.20
C PHE A 30 -7.99 7.39 -6.96
N ASP A 31 -9.05 6.82 -7.54
CA ASP A 31 -10.40 7.34 -7.40
C ASP A 31 -11.11 6.83 -6.13
N SER A 32 -10.65 5.71 -5.56
CA SER A 32 -11.25 5.08 -4.39
C SER A 32 -11.22 5.99 -3.15
N PRO A 33 -12.30 6.04 -2.36
CA PRO A 33 -12.31 6.77 -1.09
C PRO A 33 -11.22 6.27 -0.14
N ALA A 34 -10.96 4.97 -0.12
CA ALA A 34 -9.91 4.35 0.69
C ALA A 34 -8.52 4.95 0.41
N TYR A 35 -8.10 4.98 -0.85
CA TYR A 35 -6.79 5.50 -1.23
C TYR A 35 -6.65 7.00 -0.95
N LYS A 36 -7.71 7.77 -1.22
CA LYS A 36 -7.76 9.22 -0.97
C LYS A 36 -7.55 9.55 0.51
N HIS A 37 -8.01 8.68 1.41
CA HIS A 37 -7.87 8.87 2.86
C HIS A 37 -6.55 8.35 3.44
N LEU A 38 -5.78 7.52 2.73
CA LEU A 38 -4.44 7.09 3.18
C LEU A 38 -3.49 8.26 3.41
N THR A 39 -2.63 8.16 4.43
CA THR A 39 -1.48 9.07 4.56
C THR A 39 -0.51 8.92 3.38
N PRO A 40 0.21 9.99 2.99
CA PRO A 40 1.24 9.91 1.97
C PRO A 40 2.28 8.82 2.26
N GLN A 41 2.67 8.67 3.54
CA GLN A 41 3.62 7.65 3.96
C GLN A 41 3.06 6.23 3.83
N ALA A 42 1.79 6.00 4.19
CA ALA A 42 1.14 4.69 3.95
C ALA A 42 1.11 4.35 2.45
N ARG A 43 0.85 5.33 1.58
CA ARG A 43 0.95 5.13 0.12
C ARG A 43 2.37 4.73 -0.29
N SER A 44 3.40 5.39 0.24
CA SER A 44 4.80 5.02 -0.03
C SER A 44 5.15 3.60 0.44
N VAL A 45 4.68 3.18 1.62
CA VAL A 45 4.83 1.79 2.08
C VAL A 45 4.17 0.84 1.07
N TYR A 46 2.94 1.12 0.65
CA TYR A 46 2.24 0.28 -0.32
C TYR A 46 2.99 0.15 -1.65
N PHE A 47 3.53 1.25 -2.16
CA PHE A 47 4.37 1.24 -3.37
C PHE A 47 5.64 0.41 -3.19
N THR A 48 6.27 0.50 -2.01
CA THR A 48 7.45 -0.32 -1.68
C THR A 48 7.10 -1.80 -1.64
N LEU A 49 5.96 -2.17 -1.04
CA LEU A 49 5.48 -3.56 -1.07
C LEU A 49 5.20 -4.03 -2.50
N LYS A 50 4.57 -3.18 -3.33
CA LYS A 50 4.25 -3.50 -4.72
C LYS A 50 5.48 -3.61 -5.62
N SER A 51 6.53 -2.82 -5.39
CA SER A 51 7.77 -2.92 -6.18
C SER A 51 8.51 -4.24 -5.94
N GLN A 52 8.37 -4.81 -4.75
CA GLN A 52 8.93 -6.12 -4.39
C GLN A 52 8.13 -7.30 -4.97
N TYR A 53 6.87 -7.08 -5.34
CA TYR A 53 5.99 -8.11 -5.89
C TYR A 53 6.22 -8.33 -7.39
N LYS A 54 6.78 -9.48 -7.75
CA LYS A 54 7.11 -9.85 -9.14
C LYS A 54 6.07 -10.78 -9.80
N GLY A 55 4.81 -10.73 -9.36
CA GLY A 55 3.74 -11.56 -9.92
C GLY A 55 4.02 -13.05 -9.75
N GLU A 56 3.76 -13.84 -10.80
CA GLU A 56 3.94 -15.31 -10.81
C GLU A 56 5.32 -15.77 -10.32
N TYR A 57 6.38 -14.98 -10.51
CA TYR A 57 7.70 -15.32 -10.00
C TYR A 57 7.73 -15.40 -8.47
N THR A 58 7.06 -14.45 -7.81
CA THR A 58 6.94 -14.42 -6.34
C THR A 58 5.99 -15.53 -5.88
N GLU A 59 4.89 -15.74 -6.62
CA GLU A 59 3.91 -16.78 -6.30
C GLU A 59 4.49 -18.19 -6.40
N LYS A 60 5.29 -18.49 -7.44
CA LYS A 60 5.96 -19.79 -7.61
C LYS A 60 7.03 -20.04 -6.55
N ARG A 61 7.77 -19.00 -6.16
CA ARG A 61 8.86 -19.11 -5.18
C ARG A 61 8.35 -19.40 -3.77
N PHE A 62 7.20 -18.86 -3.40
CA PHE A 62 6.67 -18.94 -2.05
C PHE A 62 5.35 -19.73 -1.94
N ASN A 63 4.83 -20.25 -3.07
CA ASN A 63 3.53 -20.91 -3.18
C ASN A 63 2.37 -20.08 -2.59
N THR A 64 2.44 -18.76 -2.76
CA THR A 64 1.49 -17.80 -2.17
C THR A 64 1.05 -16.79 -3.21
N LYS A 65 -0.23 -16.81 -3.57
CA LYS A 65 -0.82 -15.90 -4.55
C LYS A 65 -0.91 -14.48 -3.99
N GLY A 66 -0.50 -13.46 -4.75
CA GLY A 66 -0.64 -12.07 -4.32
C GLY A 66 0.08 -11.68 -3.02
N THR A 67 1.05 -12.47 -2.57
CA THR A 67 1.79 -12.24 -1.32
C THR A 67 3.22 -11.81 -1.61
N VAL A 68 3.74 -10.90 -0.80
CA VAL A 68 5.13 -10.45 -0.86
C VAL A 68 5.78 -10.59 0.52
N ILE A 69 7.04 -11.02 0.53
CA ILE A 69 7.88 -11.01 1.74
C ILE A 69 8.72 -9.74 1.69
N CYS A 70 8.56 -8.87 2.68
CA CYS A 70 9.26 -7.59 2.70
C CYS A 70 9.78 -7.29 4.12
N PRO A 71 11.11 -7.34 4.34
CA PRO A 71 11.73 -6.89 5.57
C PRO A 71 11.42 -5.41 5.87
N TYR A 72 11.42 -5.04 7.16
CA TYR A 72 11.27 -3.64 7.54
C TYR A 72 12.43 -2.76 7.02
N SER A 73 13.62 -3.32 6.82
CA SER A 73 14.78 -2.61 6.25
C SER A 73 14.47 -2.02 4.87
N ASP A 74 13.79 -2.78 4.01
CA ASP A 74 13.48 -2.36 2.64
C ASP A 74 12.46 -1.19 2.66
N ILE A 75 11.57 -1.18 3.66
CA ILE A 75 10.66 -0.07 3.90
C ILE A 75 11.41 1.14 4.49
N GLU A 76 12.41 0.93 5.35
CA GLU A 76 13.26 2.01 5.87
C GLU A 76 14.06 2.69 4.77
N GLU A 77 14.58 1.93 3.80
CA GLU A 77 15.29 2.45 2.63
C GLU A 77 14.44 3.39 1.77
N SER A 78 13.11 3.28 1.84
CA SER A 78 12.18 4.24 1.19
C SER A 78 12.06 5.59 1.92
N GLY A 79 12.83 5.80 3.00
CA GLY A 79 12.85 7.04 3.79
C GLY A 79 11.86 7.04 4.96
N ILE A 80 11.30 5.88 5.33
CA ILE A 80 10.30 5.75 6.40
C ILE A 80 10.98 5.32 7.70
N ARG A 81 10.81 6.10 8.76
CA ARG A 81 11.36 5.74 10.08
C ARG A 81 10.78 4.42 10.58
N ARG A 82 11.65 3.48 11.00
CA ARG A 82 11.28 2.16 11.53
C ARG A 82 10.09 2.16 12.49
N GLY A 83 10.13 3.04 13.50
CA GLY A 83 9.10 3.13 14.53
C GLY A 83 7.70 3.54 14.01
N SER A 84 7.61 4.07 12.80
CA SER A 84 6.35 4.47 12.16
C SER A 84 5.83 3.42 11.17
N ILE A 85 6.65 2.45 10.75
CA ILE A 85 6.30 1.45 9.73
C ILE A 85 5.04 0.68 10.14
N THR A 86 4.99 0.18 11.36
CA THR A 86 3.84 -0.58 11.86
C THR A 86 2.56 0.23 11.81
N ARG A 87 2.61 1.53 12.10
CA ARG A 87 1.44 2.41 12.00
C ARG A 87 0.93 2.50 10.56
N TYR A 88 1.83 2.64 9.60
CA TYR A 88 1.46 2.75 8.19
C TYR A 88 0.98 1.42 7.62
N LEU A 89 1.56 0.30 8.04
CA LEU A 89 1.07 -1.04 7.70
C LEU A 89 -0.33 -1.28 8.26
N ASN A 90 -0.58 -0.92 9.52
CA ASN A 90 -1.91 -1.00 10.12
C ASN A 90 -2.92 -0.12 9.38
N GLU A 91 -2.52 1.08 8.94
CA GLU A 91 -3.37 1.94 8.13
C GLU A 91 -3.72 1.25 6.80
N LEU A 92 -2.75 0.66 6.10
CA LEU A 92 -3.01 -0.07 4.86
C LEU A 92 -3.92 -1.30 5.07
N GLU A 93 -3.75 -2.00 6.18
CA GLU A 93 -4.58 -3.15 6.54
C GLU A 93 -6.02 -2.74 6.88
N LEU A 94 -6.18 -1.67 7.66
CA LEU A 94 -7.48 -1.11 8.01
C LEU A 94 -8.28 -0.65 6.78
N PHE A 95 -7.60 -0.08 5.78
CA PHE A 95 -8.21 0.32 4.52
C PHE A 95 -8.31 -0.82 3.50
N GLY A 96 -7.99 -2.07 3.87
CA GLY A 96 -8.22 -3.24 3.02
C GLY A 96 -7.28 -3.34 1.82
N PHE A 97 -6.09 -2.76 1.90
CA PHE A 97 -5.06 -2.84 0.84
C PHE A 97 -4.15 -4.06 1.01
N ILE A 98 -3.87 -4.44 2.26
CA ILE A 98 -3.00 -5.56 2.60
C ILE A 98 -3.55 -6.33 3.79
N ARG A 99 -3.11 -7.58 3.95
CA ARG A 99 -3.15 -8.32 5.22
C ARG A 99 -1.71 -8.57 5.67
N SER A 100 -1.41 -8.31 6.93
CA SER A 100 -0.07 -8.53 7.47
C SER A 100 0.01 -9.85 8.24
N GLU A 101 0.97 -10.70 7.89
CA GLU A 101 1.28 -11.93 8.63
C GLU A 101 2.69 -11.80 9.21
N SER A 102 2.78 -11.73 10.54
CA SER A 102 4.07 -11.63 11.23
C SER A 102 4.82 -12.96 11.13
N GLY A 103 6.04 -12.93 10.59
CA GLY A 103 6.91 -14.10 10.51
C GLY A 103 7.56 -14.51 11.84
N GLY A 104 7.43 -13.71 12.90
CA GLY A 104 8.13 -13.90 14.18
C GLY A 104 9.52 -13.26 14.21
N LEU A 105 10.34 -13.64 15.20
CA LEU A 105 11.64 -12.99 15.51
C LEU A 105 12.68 -13.06 14.37
N SER A 106 12.63 -14.10 13.53
CA SER A 106 13.69 -14.39 12.56
C SER A 106 13.20 -14.48 11.11
N VAL A 107 11.90 -14.30 10.86
CA VAL A 107 11.32 -14.40 9.51
C VAL A 107 10.69 -13.07 9.16
N ALA A 108 11.05 -12.54 7.99
CA ALA A 108 10.46 -11.33 7.45
C ALA A 108 8.94 -11.50 7.33
N SER A 109 8.21 -10.43 7.66
CA SER A 109 6.75 -10.40 7.54
C SER A 109 6.29 -10.62 6.11
N ARG A 110 5.14 -11.28 5.99
CA ARG A 110 4.45 -11.48 4.71
C ARG A 110 3.29 -10.52 4.61
N TYR A 111 3.05 -10.03 3.41
CA TYR A 111 1.96 -9.11 3.13
C TYR A 111 1.17 -9.61 1.92
N THR A 112 -0.11 -9.86 2.14
CA THR A 112 -1.03 -10.31 1.10
C THR A 112 -1.81 -9.11 0.58
N PHE A 113 -1.78 -8.85 -0.73
CA PHE A 113 -2.57 -7.76 -1.31
C PHE A 113 -4.05 -8.12 -1.33
N LEU A 114 -4.88 -7.18 -0.89
CA LEU A 114 -6.33 -7.32 -0.85
C LEU A 114 -7.00 -6.33 -1.82
N GLU A 115 -8.26 -6.62 -2.15
CA GLU A 115 -9.12 -5.76 -2.96
C GLU A 115 -10.29 -5.16 -2.18
N GLU A 116 -10.29 -5.30 -0.85
CA GLU A 116 -11.36 -4.83 0.04
C GLU A 116 -11.51 -3.31 -0.01
N TRP A 117 -10.44 -2.58 -0.32
CA TRP A 117 -10.45 -1.13 -0.57
C TRP A 117 -11.47 -0.68 -1.64
N LYS A 118 -11.87 -1.57 -2.56
CA LYS A 118 -12.89 -1.27 -3.58
C LYS A 118 -14.29 -1.08 -3.00
N ASN A 119 -14.56 -1.68 -1.84
CA ASN A 119 -15.89 -1.69 -1.23
C ASN A 119 -16.07 -0.56 -0.20
N ILE A 120 -15.00 0.18 0.11
CA ILE A 120 -15.04 1.23 1.13
C ILE A 120 -15.72 2.49 0.57
N THR A 121 -16.81 2.87 1.23
CA THR A 121 -17.52 4.12 0.97
C THR A 121 -16.78 5.32 1.56
N ASN A 122 -17.16 6.53 1.16
CA ASN A 122 -16.54 7.74 1.69
C ASN A 122 -16.78 7.93 3.20
N GLU A 123 -17.98 7.56 3.68
CA GLU A 123 -18.32 7.64 5.10
C GLU A 123 -17.49 6.66 5.94
N GLU A 124 -17.32 5.43 5.45
CA GLU A 124 -16.47 4.43 6.09
C GLU A 124 -15.01 4.88 6.08
N ALA A 125 -14.51 5.44 4.97
CA ALA A 125 -13.14 5.93 4.87
C ALA A 125 -12.83 7.02 5.92
N VAL A 126 -13.79 7.91 6.20
CA VAL A 126 -13.66 8.93 7.26
C VAL A 126 -13.58 8.27 8.64
N LYS A 127 -14.43 7.28 8.93
CA LYS A 127 -14.42 6.53 10.21
C LYS A 127 -13.10 5.78 10.40
N LEU A 128 -12.66 5.03 9.39
CA LEU A 128 -11.38 4.31 9.40
C LEU A 128 -10.20 5.28 9.56
N LYS A 129 -10.27 6.47 8.97
CA LYS A 129 -9.21 7.48 9.16
C LYS A 129 -9.12 7.98 10.60
N GLN A 130 -10.25 8.10 11.29
CA GLN A 130 -10.28 8.45 12.71
C GLN A 130 -9.72 7.29 13.56
N GLU A 131 -10.11 6.06 13.27
CA GLU A 131 -9.58 4.86 13.92
C GLU A 131 -8.06 4.75 13.74
N ALA A 132 -7.54 4.96 12.53
CA ALA A 132 -6.11 4.99 12.22
C ALA A 132 -5.30 6.05 13.00
N LYS A 133 -5.93 7.17 13.39
CA LYS A 133 -5.30 8.19 14.25
C LYS A 133 -5.24 7.76 15.71
N ASN A 134 -6.21 6.94 16.14
CA ASN A 134 -6.34 6.45 17.50
C ASN A 134 -5.47 5.22 17.79
N TYR A 135 -4.83 4.61 16.77
CA TYR A 135 -3.73 3.65 16.91
C TYR A 135 -2.46 4.32 17.49
N LYS A 136 -2.56 4.82 18.72
CA LYS A 136 -1.44 4.94 19.64
C LYS A 136 -1.54 3.74 20.57
N THR A 137 -0.44 2.98 20.68
CA THR A 137 -0.22 1.88 21.64
C THR A 137 -0.99 0.59 21.34
N ARG A 138 -0.27 -0.45 20.90
CA ARG A 138 -0.84 -1.76 20.52
C ARG A 138 -1.14 -2.56 21.79
N GLY A 139 -2.42 -2.90 21.98
CA GLY A 139 -2.92 -3.85 22.99
C GLY A 139 -4.22 -4.56 22.61
N ASP A 140 -5.00 -4.08 21.63
CA ASP A 140 -6.38 -4.56 21.38
C ASP A 140 -6.68 -4.91 19.91
N PHE A 141 -6.02 -5.90 19.30
CA PHE A 141 -6.45 -6.44 18.00
C PHE A 141 -6.89 -7.90 18.03
N ASP A 142 -6.67 -8.63 19.13
CA ASP A 142 -6.98 -10.08 19.20
C ASP A 142 -8.49 -10.41 19.34
N SER A 143 -9.39 -9.44 19.25
CA SER A 143 -10.83 -9.68 19.46
C SER A 143 -11.68 -9.80 18.19
N ARG A 144 -11.13 -9.67 16.98
CA ARG A 144 -11.92 -9.70 15.72
C ARG A 144 -11.85 -10.99 14.89
N THR A 145 -11.15 -12.03 15.34
CA THR A 145 -11.07 -13.33 14.62
C THR A 145 -11.71 -14.50 15.36
N SER A 146 -12.73 -14.25 16.18
CA SER A 146 -13.54 -15.31 16.80
C SER A 146 -15.02 -14.94 16.80
N SER A 147 -15.68 -15.11 15.66
CA SER A 147 -17.13 -15.20 15.53
C SER A 147 -17.48 -15.97 14.26
#